data_AF-A0A3Q8RMT9-F1
#
_entry.id   AF-A0A3Q8RMT9-F1
#
_cell.length_a   1.000
_cell.length_b   1.000
_cell.length_c   1.000
_cell.angle_alpha   90.00
_cell.angle_beta   90.00
_cell.angle_gamma   90.00
#
_symmetry.space_group_name_H-M   'P 1'
#
loop_
_entity.id
_entity.type
_entity.pdbx_description
1 polymer ?
#
loop_
_entity_poly.entity_id
_entity_poly.type
_entity_poly.pdbx_seq_one_letter_code
_entity_poly.pdbx_strand_id
1 'polypeptide(L)'
;MSYKKYNDDFSFEVVESGQKDSSGDYIYFYKILSSQPEKDVKHFCIENLYPKPQKDNPFSPIIIEFKNATNLGFPEGDIYYYKIKKLKTS
;
A
#
# COMPACT_ATOMS: atom_id res chain seq x y z
N MET A 1 -12.72 5.04 11.44
CA MET A 1 -11.77 4.13 10.79
C MET A 1 -12.59 2.98 10.26
N SER A 2 -12.78 2.92 8.94
CA SER A 2 -13.76 2.05 8.28
C SER A 2 -13.10 1.34 7.10
N TYR A 3 -13.11 0.01 7.15
CA TYR A 3 -12.65 -0.81 6.05
C TYR A 3 -13.54 -0.63 4.81
N LYS A 4 -12.90 -0.41 3.68
CA LYS A 4 -13.51 -0.45 2.36
C LYS A 4 -13.41 -1.88 1.84
N LYS A 5 -14.55 -2.51 1.58
CA LYS A 5 -14.60 -3.79 0.90
C LYS A 5 -14.13 -3.61 -0.54
N TYR A 6 -13.10 -4.34 -0.96
CA TYR A 6 -12.65 -4.38 -2.35
C TYR A 6 -13.35 -5.51 -3.10
N ASN A 7 -13.32 -6.71 -2.53
CA ASN A 7 -14.05 -7.89 -2.99
C ASN A 7 -14.38 -8.79 -1.77
N ASP A 8 -14.82 -10.02 -2.01
CA ASP A 8 -15.15 -10.96 -0.93
C ASP A 8 -13.93 -11.40 -0.10
N ASP A 9 -12.73 -11.36 -0.68
CA ASP A 9 -11.49 -11.83 -0.06
C ASP A 9 -10.69 -10.73 0.63
N PHE A 10 -10.86 -9.47 0.20
CA PHE A 10 -10.03 -8.35 0.63
C PHE A 10 -10.87 -7.13 1.03
N SER A 11 -10.60 -6.64 2.22
CA SER A 11 -11.03 -5.32 2.68
C SER A 11 -9.81 -4.53 3.13
N PHE A 12 -9.79 -3.22 2.90
CA PHE A 12 -8.66 -2.40 3.27
C PHE A 12 -9.08 -1.08 3.91
N GLU A 13 -8.21 -0.54 4.74
CA GLU A 13 -8.33 0.77 5.33
C GLU A 13 -7.08 1.59 5.00
N VAL A 14 -7.27 2.86 4.65
CA VAL A 14 -6.16 3.80 4.52
C VAL A 14 -5.84 4.32 5.91
N VAL A 15 -4.70 3.89 6.47
CA VAL A 15 -4.23 4.36 7.77
C VAL A 15 -3.57 5.73 7.61
N GLU A 16 -2.72 5.86 6.59
CA GLU A 16 -2.02 7.10 6.28
C GLU A 16 -1.70 7.16 4.78
N SER A 17 -1.79 8.35 4.18
CA SER A 17 -1.57 8.51 2.74
C SER A 17 -0.86 9.81 2.39
N GLY A 18 0.24 9.72 1.65
CA GLY A 18 0.90 10.89 1.06
C GLY A 18 1.76 11.70 2.03
N GLN A 19 2.12 11.14 3.19
CA GLN A 19 3.11 11.77 4.08
C GLN A 19 4.47 11.81 3.40
N LYS A 20 5.25 12.86 3.66
CA LYS A 20 6.60 13.00 3.09
C LYS A 20 7.64 12.66 4.15
N ASP A 21 8.60 11.83 3.79
CA ASP A 21 9.77 11.61 4.62
C ASP A 21 10.78 12.76 4.49
N SER A 22 11.90 12.68 5.22
CA SER A 22 12.97 13.70 5.16
C SER A 22 13.64 13.82 3.79
N SER A 23 13.56 12.79 2.95
CA SER A 23 14.02 12.81 1.55
C SER A 23 12.99 13.40 0.59
N GLY A 24 11.75 13.61 1.06
CA GLY A 24 10.62 14.10 0.29
C GLY A 24 9.82 13.00 -0.40
N ASP A 25 10.17 11.73 -0.20
CA ASP A 25 9.45 10.56 -0.73
C ASP A 25 8.10 10.39 -0.04
N TYR A 26 7.13 9.82 -0.74
CA TYR A 26 5.79 9.64 -0.22
C TYR A 26 5.63 8.32 0.50
N ILE A 27 5.07 8.38 1.70
CA ILE A 27 4.76 7.26 2.56
C ILE A 27 3.25 7.07 2.58
N TYR A 28 2.84 5.81 2.52
CA TYR A 28 1.46 5.44 2.82
C TYR A 28 1.45 4.15 3.64
N PHE A 29 0.37 3.97 4.38
CA PHE A 29 0.08 2.80 5.17
C PHE A 29 -1.35 2.35 4.90
N TYR A 30 -1.51 1.07 4.57
CA TYR A 30 -2.82 0.46 4.37
C TYR A 30 -2.96 -0.72 5.32
N LYS A 31 -4.09 -0.82 6.01
CA LYS A 31 -4.44 -1.96 6.82
C LYS A 31 -5.33 -2.91 6.03
N ILE A 32 -4.93 -4.16 5.90
CA ILE A 32 -5.58 -5.16 5.05
C ILE A 32 -6.18 -6.25 5.91
N LEU A 33 -7.47 -6.48 5.70
CA LEU A 33 -8.20 -7.62 6.21
C LEU A 33 -8.40 -8.63 5.09
N SER A 34 -7.85 -9.82 5.28
CA SER A 34 -8.05 -10.96 4.40
C SER A 34 -7.71 -12.25 5.13
N SER A 35 -8.44 -13.32 4.84
CA SER A 35 -8.11 -14.68 5.25
C SER A 35 -7.17 -15.39 4.27
N GLN A 36 -6.78 -14.72 3.18
CA GLN A 36 -5.92 -15.29 2.14
C GLN A 36 -4.47 -15.44 2.62
N PRO A 37 -3.68 -16.36 2.03
CA PRO A 37 -2.26 -16.50 2.33
C PRO A 37 -1.46 -15.20 2.13
N GLU A 38 -0.40 -15.00 2.91
CA GLU A 38 0.44 -13.78 2.87
C GLU A 38 0.94 -13.44 1.46
N LYS A 39 1.26 -14.44 0.65
CA LYS A 39 1.67 -14.26 -0.75
C LYS A 39 0.60 -13.54 -1.58
N ASP A 40 -0.65 -13.93 -1.41
CA ASP A 40 -1.78 -13.38 -2.17
C ASP A 40 -2.16 -12.00 -1.65
N VAL A 41 -2.07 -11.77 -0.33
CA VAL A 41 -2.21 -10.45 0.27
C VAL A 41 -1.15 -9.49 -0.26
N LYS A 42 0.11 -9.91 -0.34
CA LYS A 42 1.20 -9.10 -0.92
C LYS A 42 0.95 -8.79 -2.38
N HIS A 43 0.47 -9.75 -3.16
CA HIS A 43 0.15 -9.53 -4.57
C HIS A 43 -1.01 -8.53 -4.73
N PHE A 44 -2.09 -8.69 -3.96
CA PHE A 44 -3.21 -7.75 -3.92
C PHE A 44 -2.75 -6.33 -3.62
N CYS A 45 -1.92 -6.18 -2.58
CA CYS A 45 -1.32 -4.94 -2.15
C CYS A 45 -0.59 -4.20 -3.28
N ILE A 46 0.36 -4.88 -3.95
CA ILE A 46 1.19 -4.26 -5.00
C ILE A 46 0.37 -3.94 -6.26
N GLU A 47 -0.58 -4.80 -6.63
CA GLU A 47 -1.34 -4.65 -7.89
C GLU A 47 -2.51 -3.67 -7.79
N ASN A 48 -3.07 -3.47 -6.59
CA ASN A 48 -4.37 -2.79 -6.42
C ASN A 48 -4.35 -1.56 -5.51
N LEU A 49 -3.37 -1.45 -4.62
CA LEU A 49 -3.25 -0.33 -3.70
C LEU A 49 -2.15 0.63 -4.18
N TYR A 50 -2.09 1.83 -3.60
CA TYR A 50 -1.20 2.95 -4.00
C TYR A 50 -1.62 3.64 -5.30
N PRO A 51 -1.21 4.92 -5.51
CA PRO A 51 -1.36 5.52 -6.83
C PRO A 51 -0.57 4.66 -7.82
N LYS A 52 -1.29 4.01 -8.74
CA LYS A 52 -0.67 3.06 -9.67
C LYS A 52 0.34 3.80 -10.55
N PRO A 53 1.59 3.32 -10.66
CA PRO A 53 2.44 3.75 -11.75
C PRO A 53 1.75 3.39 -13.07
N GLN A 54 1.42 4.40 -13.88
CA GLN A 54 1.13 4.17 -15.29
C GLN A 54 2.39 3.66 -15.97
N LYS A 55 2.32 2.44 -16.52
CA LYS A 55 3.45 1.66 -17.06
C LYS A 55 4.30 2.41 -18.09
N ASP A 56 3.73 3.42 -18.75
CA ASP A 56 4.38 4.21 -19.81
C ASP A 56 4.62 5.69 -19.42
N ASN A 57 4.34 6.06 -18.17
CA ASN A 57 4.52 7.43 -17.72
C ASN A 57 5.82 7.52 -16.86
N PRO A 58 6.85 8.28 -17.28
CA PRO A 58 8.06 8.46 -16.49
C PRO A 58 7.82 9.25 -15.21
N PHE A 59 6.67 9.91 -15.09
CA PHE A 59 6.14 10.56 -13.88
C PHE A 59 5.20 9.63 -13.11
N SER A 60 5.39 8.33 -13.24
CA SER A 60 4.68 7.36 -12.45
C SER A 60 5.33 7.15 -11.09
N PRO A 61 4.54 7.06 -10.01
CA PRO A 61 5.05 6.75 -8.68
C PRO A 61 5.79 5.40 -8.66
N ILE A 62 7.08 5.41 -8.30
CA ILE A 62 7.90 4.20 -8.21
C ILE A 62 7.90 3.72 -6.75
N ILE A 63 7.43 2.49 -6.50
CA ILE A 63 7.60 1.84 -5.20
C ILE A 63 9.08 1.52 -5.01
N ILE A 64 9.69 2.10 -3.98
CA ILE A 64 11.09 1.83 -3.59
C ILE A 64 11.19 0.97 -2.33
N GLU A 65 10.10 0.86 -1.57
CA GLU A 65 10.03 -0.04 -0.41
C GLU A 65 8.59 -0.53 -0.23
N PHE A 66 8.43 -1.82 0.04
CA PHE A 66 7.17 -2.46 0.43
C PHE A 66 7.44 -3.47 1.53
N LYS A 67 6.76 -3.36 2.67
CA LYS A 67 6.90 -4.30 3.79
C LYS A 67 5.62 -4.42 4.59
N ASN A 68 5.44 -5.58 5.22
CA ASN A 68 4.46 -5.72 6.28
C ASN A 68 5.00 -5.07 7.56
N ALA A 69 4.32 -4.05 8.06
CA ALA A 69 4.69 -3.28 9.25
C ALA A 69 4.16 -3.92 10.54
N THR A 70 3.16 -4.80 10.43
CA THR A 70 2.63 -5.58 11.56
C THR A 70 2.59 -7.06 11.22
N ASN A 71 2.24 -7.93 12.16
CA ASN A 71 1.97 -9.34 11.88
C ASN A 71 0.84 -9.80 12.80
N LEU A 72 -0.32 -9.19 12.60
CA LEU A 72 -1.53 -9.43 13.38
C LEU A 72 -2.42 -10.50 12.72
N GLY A 73 -2.41 -10.58 11.38
CA GLY A 73 -3.22 -11.55 10.64
C GLY A 73 -4.73 -11.24 10.71
N PHE A 74 -5.56 -12.21 10.37
CA PHE A 74 -7.02 -12.09 10.41
C PHE A 74 -7.59 -12.57 11.75
N PRO A 75 -8.61 -11.90 12.33
CA PRO A 75 -9.41 -10.77 11.81
C PRO A 75 -8.89 -9.36 12.17
N GLU A 76 -7.72 -9.23 12.75
CA GLU A 76 -7.19 -7.95 13.23
C GLU A 76 -6.76 -7.02 12.09
N GLY A 77 -6.18 -7.60 11.03
CA GLY A 77 -5.68 -6.98 9.81
C GLY A 77 -4.23 -6.53 9.91
N ASP A 78 -3.47 -6.78 8.85
CA ASP A 78 -2.06 -6.41 8.74
C ASP A 78 -1.88 -5.04 8.10
N ILE A 79 -0.99 -4.23 8.66
CA ILE A 79 -0.61 -2.92 8.13
C ILE A 79 0.58 -3.09 7.21
N TYR A 80 0.40 -2.71 5.95
CA TYR A 80 1.46 -2.69 4.95
C TYR A 80 1.95 -1.26 4.74
N TYR A 81 3.27 -1.10 4.77
CA TYR A 81 3.99 0.14 4.51
C TYR A 81 4.52 0.15 3.09
N TYR A 82 4.34 1.28 2.40
CA TYR A 82 5.00 1.46 1.13
C TYR A 82 5.57 2.87 1.01
N LYS A 83 6.76 2.92 0.44
CA LYS A 83 7.52 4.13 0.15
C LYS A 83 7.56 4.32 -1.36
N ILE A 84 7.06 5.47 -1.80
CA ILE A 84 6.98 5.87 -3.19
C ILE A 84 7.98 7.00 -3.43
N LYS A 85 8.86 6.82 -4.40
CA LYS A 85 9.85 7.82 -4.75
C LYS A 85 9.20 9.11 -5.20
N LYS A 86 9.65 10.25 -4.67
CA LYS A 86 9.27 11.56 -5.17
C LYS A 86 9.79 11.73 -6.59
N LEU A 87 8.87 12.06 -7.50
CA LEU A 87 9.24 12.46 -8.85
C LEU A 87 9.86 13.85 -8.81
N LYS A 88 11.02 14.00 -9.44
CA LYS A 88 11.60 15.31 -9.69
C LYS A 88 10.75 15.98 -10.76
N THR A 89 9.81 16.84 -10.35
CA THR A 89 9.28 17.87 -11.25
C THR A 89 10.38 18.89 -11.44
N SER A 90 10.98 18.89 -12.64
CA SER A 90 11.85 19.97 -13.13
C SER A 90 11.09 21.28 -13.25
#